data_AF-A0A930HAI3-F1
#
_entry.id   AF-A0A930HAI3-F1
#
_cell.length_a   1.000
_cell.length_b   1.000
_cell.length_c   1.000
_cell.angle_alpha   90.00
_cell.angle_beta   90.00
_cell.angle_gamma   90.00
#
_symmetry.space_group_name_H-M   'P 1'
#
loop_
_entity.id
_entity.type
_entity.pdbx_description
1 polymer ?
#
loop_
_entity_poly.entity_id
_entity_poly.type
_entity_poly.pdbx_seq_one_letter_code
_entity_poly.pdbx_strand_id
1 'polypeptide(L)'
;MGQKNYSNGSQRMIILDPCSDKLSSTHLESLLLRKEELPLNRYTAFFYSPLNSPNFVSMVTTIEDGWYTLFNALSLDMNGESYRISVSDKGGEFYSFQSYQRGKERVVYVMEELKWTFYERGERLPFEQSDAYAKRRVRDRLNEPMLMDYLLKVGVDARHSSFHYSPDSILAFYYAW
;
A
#
# COMPACT_ATOMS: atom_id res chain seq x y z
N MET A 1 20.37 35.24 -10.51
CA MET A 1 19.20 34.34 -10.58
C MET A 1 19.62 33.07 -11.32
N GLY A 2 20.04 32.04 -10.59
CA GLY A 2 20.37 30.75 -11.19
C GLY A 2 19.11 29.89 -11.19
N GLN A 3 18.63 29.50 -12.38
CA GLN A 3 17.65 28.43 -12.51
C GLN A 3 18.21 27.18 -11.81
N LYS A 4 17.54 26.73 -10.74
CA LYS A 4 17.79 25.41 -10.19
C LYS A 4 17.30 24.40 -11.23
N ASN A 5 18.22 23.70 -11.88
CA ASN A 5 17.90 22.51 -12.66
C ASN A 5 17.28 21.51 -11.68
N TYR A 6 15.96 21.35 -11.75
CA TYR A 6 15.29 20.21 -11.13
C TYR A 6 15.79 18.97 -11.86
N SER A 7 16.28 17.99 -11.10
CA SER A 7 16.78 16.69 -11.57
C SER A 7 15.86 16.12 -12.66
N ASN A 8 16.44 15.64 -13.77
CA ASN A 8 15.75 14.97 -14.88
C ASN A 8 15.20 13.61 -14.44
N GLY A 9 14.24 13.59 -13.53
CA GLY A 9 13.56 12.37 -13.15
C GLY A 9 12.74 11.83 -14.32
N SER A 10 12.76 10.52 -14.53
CA SER A 10 11.95 9.88 -15.57
C SER A 10 10.90 8.97 -14.93
N GLN A 11 9.64 9.19 -15.31
CA GLN A 11 8.51 8.35 -14.95
C GLN A 11 8.27 7.33 -16.06
N ARG A 12 8.13 6.05 -15.69
CA ARG A 12 7.90 4.97 -16.64
C ARG A 12 6.87 3.97 -16.11
N MET A 13 6.18 3.33 -17.04
CA MET A 13 5.22 2.26 -16.80
C MET A 13 5.50 1.12 -17.76
N ILE A 14 5.55 -0.11 -17.24
CA ILE A 14 5.84 -1.30 -18.02
C ILE A 14 4.96 -2.46 -17.58
N ILE A 15 4.57 -3.30 -18.54
CA ILE A 15 3.83 -4.53 -18.30
C ILE A 15 4.83 -5.67 -18.10
N LEU A 16 4.66 -6.41 -17.00
CA LEU A 16 5.47 -7.56 -16.63
C LEU A 16 4.59 -8.82 -16.64
N ASP A 17 5.12 -9.91 -17.21
CA ASP A 17 4.48 -11.23 -17.12
C ASP A 17 5.07 -11.97 -15.92
N PRO A 18 4.26 -12.31 -14.89
CA PRO A 18 4.75 -13.03 -13.74
C PRO A 18 4.91 -14.55 -13.98
N CYS A 19 4.55 -15.10 -15.14
CA CYS A 19 4.69 -16.53 -15.45
C CYS A 19 4.07 -17.48 -14.38
N SER A 20 2.99 -17.07 -13.72
CA SER A 20 2.38 -17.79 -12.57
C SER A 20 3.23 -17.90 -11.29
N ASP A 21 4.32 -17.13 -11.17
CA ASP A 21 5.16 -17.12 -9.97
C ASP A 21 4.56 -16.25 -8.85
N LYS A 22 5.00 -16.51 -7.61
CA LYS A 22 4.58 -15.75 -6.44
C LYS A 22 5.08 -14.30 -6.49
N LEU A 23 4.19 -13.35 -6.31
CA LEU A 23 4.41 -11.90 -6.32
C LEU A 23 4.93 -11.37 -4.98
N SER A 24 6.11 -11.86 -4.58
CA SER A 24 6.87 -11.27 -3.48
C SER A 24 7.60 -10.00 -3.94
N SER A 25 7.91 -9.08 -3.03
CA SER A 25 8.65 -7.85 -3.34
C SER A 25 9.97 -8.12 -4.07
N THR A 26 10.74 -9.12 -3.61
CA THR A 26 11.99 -9.54 -4.26
C THR A 26 11.76 -10.03 -5.68
N HIS A 27 10.70 -10.82 -5.89
CA HIS A 27 10.39 -11.34 -7.22
C HIS A 27 9.93 -10.23 -8.17
N LEU A 28 9.04 -9.35 -7.72
CA LEU A 28 8.57 -8.18 -8.49
C LEU A 28 9.73 -7.28 -8.94
N GLU A 29 10.65 -6.96 -8.03
CA GLU A 29 11.86 -6.21 -8.38
C GLU A 29 12.74 -6.95 -9.39
N SER A 30 12.89 -8.27 -9.24
CA SER A 30 13.66 -9.07 -10.19
C SER A 30 13.03 -9.11 -11.60
N LEU A 31 11.69 -9.14 -11.70
CA LEU A 31 10.98 -9.08 -12.98
C LEU A 31 11.24 -7.73 -13.67
N LEU A 32 11.20 -6.64 -12.91
CA LEU A 32 11.45 -5.30 -13.45
C LEU A 32 12.90 -5.14 -13.95
N LEU A 33 13.88 -5.62 -13.17
CA LEU A 33 15.31 -5.56 -13.52
C LEU A 33 15.68 -6.42 -14.74
N ARG A 34 14.88 -7.43 -15.09
CA ARG A 34 15.07 -8.22 -16.33
C ARG A 34 14.64 -7.46 -17.58
N LYS A 35 13.79 -6.44 -17.44
CA LYS A 35 13.20 -5.68 -18.55
C LYS A 35 13.83 -4.31 -18.73
N GLU A 36 14.25 -3.69 -17.64
CA GLU A 36 14.77 -2.32 -17.62
C GLU A 36 16.07 -2.26 -16.82
N GLU A 37 17.04 -1.51 -17.34
CA GLU A 37 18.20 -1.09 -16.55
C GLU A 37 17.77 0.06 -15.63
N LEU A 38 17.69 -0.23 -14.34
CA LEU A 38 17.16 0.71 -13.35
C LEU A 38 18.29 1.33 -12.52
N PRO A 39 18.27 2.65 -12.29
CA PRO A 39 19.19 3.28 -11.35
C PRO A 39 18.90 2.84 -9.92
N LEU A 40 19.88 3.03 -9.03
CA LEU A 40 19.79 2.68 -7.62
C LEU A 40 18.73 3.52 -6.89
N ASN A 41 18.62 4.80 -7.24
CA ASN A 41 17.63 5.71 -6.68
C ASN A 41 16.36 5.68 -7.51
N ARG A 42 15.38 4.92 -7.03
CA ARG A 42 14.08 4.81 -7.66
C ARG A 42 13.00 4.53 -6.64
N TYR A 43 11.78 4.82 -7.05
CA TYR A 43 10.56 4.39 -6.38
C TYR A 43 9.80 3.47 -7.31
N THR A 44 9.27 2.37 -6.79
CA THR A 44 8.54 1.35 -7.54
C THR A 44 7.17 1.11 -6.91
N ALA A 45 6.17 0.92 -7.76
CA ALA A 45 4.86 0.42 -7.37
C ALA A 45 4.41 -0.63 -8.38
N PHE A 46 3.94 -1.75 -7.86
CA PHE A 46 3.45 -2.88 -8.66
C PHE A 46 1.95 -3.00 -8.46
N PHE A 47 1.21 -3.05 -9.56
CA PHE A 47 -0.24 -3.19 -9.58
C PHE A 47 -0.61 -4.53 -10.20
N TYR A 48 -1.47 -5.30 -9.52
CA TYR A 48 -1.93 -6.60 -9.99
C TYR A 48 -3.31 -6.93 -9.44
N SER A 49 -4.03 -7.81 -10.12
CA SER A 49 -5.30 -8.37 -9.66
C SER A 49 -5.03 -9.65 -8.87
N PRO A 50 -5.24 -9.71 -7.54
CA PRO A 50 -4.98 -10.91 -6.76
C PRO A 50 -5.90 -12.06 -7.17
N LEU A 51 -5.36 -13.28 -7.26
CA LEU A 51 -6.11 -14.46 -7.71
C LEU A 51 -7.33 -14.78 -6.82
N ASN A 52 -7.25 -14.54 -5.51
CA ASN A 52 -8.39 -14.73 -4.59
C ASN A 52 -9.30 -13.51 -4.44
N SER A 53 -8.92 -12.36 -5.00
CA SER A 53 -9.65 -11.10 -4.85
C SER A 53 -9.78 -10.41 -6.21
N PRO A 54 -10.36 -11.05 -7.23
CA PRO A 54 -10.32 -10.58 -8.62
C PRO A 54 -11.09 -9.26 -8.85
N ASN A 55 -11.94 -8.86 -7.91
CA ASN A 55 -12.63 -7.57 -7.95
C ASN A 55 -11.77 -6.40 -7.43
N PHE A 56 -10.55 -6.68 -6.98
CA PHE A 56 -9.62 -5.68 -6.46
C PHE A 56 -8.37 -5.60 -7.33
N VAL A 57 -7.86 -4.39 -7.48
CA VAL A 57 -6.48 -4.15 -7.91
C VAL A 57 -5.66 -3.84 -6.67
N SER A 58 -4.64 -4.66 -6.41
CA SER A 58 -3.68 -4.46 -5.33
C SER A 58 -2.52 -3.62 -5.83
N MET A 59 -2.02 -2.73 -4.98
CA MET A 59 -0.76 -2.02 -5.19
C MET A 59 0.21 -2.38 -4.08
N VAL A 60 1.43 -2.76 -4.45
CA VAL A 60 2.53 -3.00 -3.52
C VAL A 60 3.66 -2.02 -3.83
N THR A 61 4.14 -1.32 -2.80
CA THR A 61 5.21 -0.33 -2.89
C THR A 61 5.99 -0.31 -1.58
N THR A 62 7.24 0.14 -1.63
CA THR A 62 8.10 0.33 -0.45
C THR A 62 8.08 1.77 0.08
N ILE A 63 7.31 2.67 -0.56
CA ILE A 63 7.21 4.09 -0.18
C ILE A 63 5.77 4.44 0.15
N GLU A 64 5.56 5.09 1.28
CA GLU A 64 4.23 5.48 1.73
C GLU A 64 3.70 6.74 1.02
N ASP A 65 4.60 7.70 0.75
CA ASP A 65 4.23 9.07 0.40
C ASP A 65 3.66 9.23 -1.02
N GLY A 66 2.73 10.18 -1.18
CA GLY A 66 2.10 10.57 -2.44
C GLY A 66 1.00 9.64 -2.96
N TRP A 67 1.04 8.35 -2.62
CA TRP A 67 0.07 7.39 -3.16
C TRP A 67 -1.36 7.62 -2.69
N TYR A 68 -1.57 8.13 -1.47
CA TYR A 68 -2.93 8.25 -0.92
C TYR A 68 -3.76 9.25 -1.74
N THR A 69 -3.13 10.32 -2.24
CA THR A 69 -3.75 11.28 -3.16
C THR A 69 -4.19 10.61 -4.46
N LEU A 70 -3.35 9.73 -5.04
CA LEU A 70 -3.71 8.97 -6.24
C LEU A 70 -4.94 8.09 -5.97
N PHE A 71 -4.94 7.31 -4.89
CA PHE A 71 -6.08 6.45 -4.58
C PHE A 71 -7.34 7.23 -4.27
N ASN A 72 -7.25 8.38 -3.59
CA ASN A 72 -8.41 9.24 -3.36
C ASN A 72 -9.01 9.73 -4.69
N ALA A 73 -8.16 10.16 -5.63
CA ALA A 73 -8.60 10.58 -6.96
C ALA A 73 -9.23 9.44 -7.76
N LEU A 74 -8.59 8.26 -7.77
CA LEU A 74 -9.12 7.06 -8.43
C LEU A 74 -10.44 6.58 -7.81
N SER A 75 -10.56 6.61 -6.49
CA SER A 75 -11.81 6.28 -5.79
C SER A 75 -12.96 7.20 -6.21
N LEU A 76 -12.71 8.50 -6.41
CA LEU A 76 -13.73 9.42 -6.91
C LEU A 76 -14.08 9.16 -8.38
N ASP A 77 -13.06 9.00 -9.23
CA ASP A 77 -13.24 8.84 -10.69
C ASP A 77 -13.93 7.52 -11.04
N MET A 78 -13.53 6.42 -10.38
CA MET A 78 -14.07 5.08 -10.62
C MET A 78 -15.32 4.80 -9.78
N ASN A 79 -15.76 5.73 -8.93
CA ASN A 79 -16.81 5.52 -7.92
C ASN A 79 -16.54 4.26 -7.07
N GLY A 80 -15.26 4.06 -6.72
CA GLY A 80 -14.74 2.90 -6.00
C GLY A 80 -14.26 3.26 -4.60
N GLU A 81 -14.03 2.23 -3.79
CA GLU A 81 -13.50 2.36 -2.43
C GLU A 81 -12.02 2.01 -2.45
N SER A 82 -11.19 2.77 -1.73
CA SER A 82 -9.78 2.43 -1.54
C SER A 82 -9.50 2.12 -0.09
N TYR A 83 -8.65 1.11 0.10
CA TYR A 83 -8.18 0.65 1.40
C TYR A 83 -6.68 0.50 1.33
N ARG A 84 -5.99 0.97 2.36
CA ARG A 84 -4.55 0.90 2.50
C ARG A 84 -4.21 0.41 3.88
N ILE A 85 -3.23 -0.49 3.91
CA ILE A 85 -2.51 -0.82 5.12
C ILE A 85 -1.03 -0.50 4.91
N SER A 86 -0.33 -0.10 5.97
CA SER A 86 1.12 0.05 5.95
C SER A 86 1.70 -0.54 7.21
N VAL A 87 2.79 -1.28 7.05
CA VAL A 87 3.49 -2.00 8.12
C VAL A 87 4.98 -1.77 7.92
N SER A 88 5.68 -1.32 8.96
CA SER A 88 7.13 -1.16 8.94
C SER A 88 7.86 -2.51 8.96
N ASP A 89 8.80 -2.72 8.05
CA ASP A 89 9.64 -3.93 8.04
C ASP A 89 10.88 -3.80 8.94
N LYS A 90 11.44 -2.58 9.13
CA LYS A 90 12.68 -2.34 9.91
C LYS A 90 12.74 -0.94 10.54
N GLY A 91 12.89 -0.87 11.87
CA GLY A 91 13.19 0.35 12.64
C GLY A 91 11.96 1.21 12.93
N GLY A 92 11.57 1.29 14.22
CA GLY A 92 10.31 1.90 14.65
C GLY A 92 9.10 1.05 14.24
N GLU A 93 8.13 0.86 15.14
CA GLU A 93 6.89 0.17 14.79
C GLU A 93 5.90 1.16 14.19
N PHE A 94 5.51 0.96 12.94
CA PHE A 94 4.46 1.70 12.25
C PHE A 94 3.39 0.75 11.72
N TYR A 95 2.16 0.98 12.14
CA TYR A 95 0.97 0.31 11.63
C TYR A 95 -0.04 1.38 11.25
N SER A 96 -0.52 1.35 10.00
CA SER A 96 -1.56 2.27 9.56
C SER A 96 -2.65 1.56 8.79
N PHE A 97 -3.87 2.04 8.98
CA PHE A 97 -5.00 1.77 8.11
C PHE A 97 -5.55 3.10 7.60
N GLN A 98 -5.77 3.17 6.30
CA GLN A 98 -6.44 4.29 5.66
C GLN A 98 -7.53 3.76 4.72
N SER A 99 -8.64 4.47 4.63
CA SER A 99 -9.63 4.22 3.58
C SER A 99 -10.24 5.51 3.07
N TYR A 100 -10.67 5.48 1.82
CA TYR A 100 -11.40 6.57 1.20
C TYR A 100 -12.64 6.02 0.50
N GLN A 101 -13.81 6.47 0.96
CA GLN A 101 -15.11 5.99 0.52
C GLN A 101 -16.02 7.18 0.27
N ARG A 102 -16.38 7.42 -0.99
CA ARG A 102 -17.35 8.46 -1.40
C ARG A 102 -17.04 9.85 -0.81
N GLY A 103 -15.78 10.28 -0.89
CA GLY A 103 -15.36 11.59 -0.38
C GLY A 103 -15.02 11.61 1.12
N LYS A 104 -15.27 10.52 1.86
CA LYS A 104 -14.95 10.41 3.28
C LYS A 104 -13.66 9.63 3.47
N GLU A 105 -12.75 10.21 4.23
CA GLU A 105 -11.50 9.59 4.60
C GLU A 105 -11.55 9.07 6.04
N ARG A 106 -10.99 7.88 6.25
CA ARG A 106 -10.72 7.30 7.56
C ARG A 106 -9.23 6.99 7.65
N VAL A 107 -8.56 7.49 8.69
CA VAL A 107 -7.15 7.26 8.96
C VAL A 107 -7.00 6.81 10.42
N VAL A 108 -6.26 5.74 10.65
CA VAL A 108 -5.82 5.34 12.00
C VAL A 108 -4.41 4.80 11.91
N TYR A 109 -3.53 5.22 12.81
CA TYR A 109 -2.18 4.67 12.88
C TYR A 109 -1.64 4.63 14.29
N VAL A 110 -0.69 3.72 14.49
CA VAL A 110 0.22 3.69 15.62
C VAL A 110 1.63 3.82 15.07
N MET A 111 2.42 4.70 15.67
CA MET A 111 3.83 4.87 15.30
C MET A 111 4.72 5.02 16.54
N GLU A 112 5.92 4.46 16.47
CA GLU A 112 7.01 4.71 17.41
C GLU A 112 8.15 5.47 16.70
N GLU A 113 8.22 6.78 16.95
CA GLU A 113 9.39 7.60 16.61
C GLU A 113 10.28 7.77 17.85
N LEU A 114 10.03 8.81 18.66
CA LEU A 114 10.65 9.01 19.98
C LEU A 114 9.80 8.43 21.13
N LYS A 115 8.49 8.34 20.90
CA LYS A 115 7.49 7.76 21.82
C LYS A 115 6.33 7.22 21.02
N TRP A 116 5.61 6.27 21.60
CA TRP A 116 4.39 5.73 21.01
C TRP A 116 3.31 6.79 20.86
N THR A 117 2.81 6.91 19.63
CA THR A 117 1.69 7.80 19.29
C THR A 117 0.59 6.98 18.63
N PHE A 118 -0.65 7.21 19.05
CA PHE A 118 -1.85 6.74 18.36
C PHE A 118 -2.57 7.94 17.79
N TYR A 119 -2.94 7.85 16.52
CA TYR A 119 -3.68 8.88 15.81
C TYR A 119 -4.90 8.27 15.15
N GLU A 120 -6.00 9.02 15.15
CA GLU A 120 -7.18 8.66 14.38
C GLU A 120 -7.89 9.91 13.82
N ARG A 121 -8.44 9.80 12.61
CA ARG A 121 -9.24 10.82 11.92
C ARG A 121 -10.34 10.15 11.13
N GLY A 122 -11.50 10.80 11.05
CA GLY A 122 -12.65 10.30 10.30
C GLY A 122 -13.50 9.31 11.07
N GLU A 123 -14.64 8.95 10.47
CA GLU A 123 -15.63 8.05 11.06
C GLU A 123 -15.10 6.60 11.10
N ARG A 124 -15.22 5.95 12.27
CA ARG A 124 -14.79 4.56 12.43
C ARG A 124 -15.68 3.64 11.61
N LEU A 125 -15.08 2.71 10.88
CA LEU A 125 -15.82 1.72 10.11
C LEU A 125 -16.38 0.62 11.03
N PRO A 126 -17.55 0.02 10.71
CA PRO A 126 -18.19 -0.96 11.60
C PRO A 126 -17.38 -2.21 11.90
N PHE A 127 -16.42 -2.54 11.04
CA PHE A 127 -15.57 -3.72 11.19
C PHE A 127 -14.27 -3.44 11.96
N GLU A 128 -13.96 -2.18 12.26
CA GLU A 128 -12.77 -1.84 13.04
C GLU A 128 -12.89 -2.40 14.46
N GLN A 129 -11.80 -2.95 14.98
CA GLN A 129 -11.68 -3.45 16.36
C GLN A 129 -11.49 -2.26 17.33
N SER A 130 -12.45 -1.34 17.32
CA SER A 130 -12.37 -0.01 17.94
C SER A 130 -12.14 -0.05 19.45
N ASP A 131 -12.53 -1.12 20.13
CA ASP A 131 -12.25 -1.32 21.56
C ASP A 131 -10.75 -1.37 21.85
N ALA A 132 -9.94 -1.87 20.91
CA ALA A 132 -8.49 -1.87 21.04
C ALA A 132 -7.90 -0.47 21.12
N TYR A 133 -8.54 0.54 20.52
CA TYR A 133 -8.05 1.93 20.50
C TYR A 133 -8.04 2.58 21.88
N ALA A 134 -8.81 2.03 22.83
CA ALA A 134 -8.84 2.50 24.22
C ALA A 134 -7.81 1.81 25.14
N LYS A 135 -7.03 0.84 24.65
CA LYS A 135 -6.06 0.12 25.49
C LYS A 135 -5.05 1.07 26.13
N ARG A 136 -4.62 0.72 27.36
CA ARG A 136 -3.63 1.49 28.12
C ARG A 136 -2.30 1.65 27.38
N ARG A 137 -1.80 0.56 26.78
CA ARG A 137 -0.56 0.55 26.01
C ARG A 137 -0.87 0.98 24.58
N VAL A 138 -0.24 2.08 24.14
CA VAL A 138 -0.46 2.65 22.80
C VAL A 138 -0.10 1.66 21.69
N ARG A 139 1.02 0.93 21.83
CA ARG A 139 1.43 -0.11 20.87
C ARG A 139 0.40 -1.22 20.66
N ASP A 140 -0.46 -1.47 21.64
CA ASP A 140 -1.44 -2.56 21.57
C ASP A 140 -2.75 -2.11 20.89
N ARG A 141 -2.85 -0.83 20.50
CA ARG A 141 -4.06 -0.21 19.92
C ARG A 141 -4.25 -0.51 18.44
N LEU A 142 -3.18 -0.80 17.70
CA LEU A 142 -3.22 -1.21 16.30
C LEU A 142 -2.00 -2.08 16.02
N ASN A 143 -2.17 -3.18 15.30
CA ASN A 143 -1.09 -4.10 14.93
C ASN A 143 -1.42 -4.82 13.62
N GLU A 144 -0.44 -5.48 13.01
CA GLU A 144 -0.59 -6.17 11.73
C GLU A 144 -1.76 -7.17 11.67
N PRO A 145 -1.98 -8.07 12.65
CA PRO A 145 -3.17 -8.94 12.65
C PRO A 145 -4.49 -8.19 12.49
N MET A 146 -4.65 -7.06 13.18
CA MET A 146 -5.85 -6.22 13.05
C MET A 146 -5.98 -5.66 11.63
N LEU A 147 -4.90 -5.18 11.03
CA LEU A 147 -4.88 -4.67 9.65
C LEU A 147 -5.27 -5.75 8.64
N MET A 148 -4.79 -6.98 8.84
CA MET A 148 -5.17 -8.12 8.00
C MET A 148 -6.64 -8.53 8.20
N ASP A 149 -7.18 -8.40 9.41
CA ASP A 149 -8.61 -8.59 9.66
C ASP A 149 -9.45 -7.50 8.97
N TYR A 150 -8.97 -6.26 8.93
CA TYR A 150 -9.65 -5.16 8.25
C TYR A 150 -9.72 -5.40 6.74
N LEU A 151 -8.62 -5.82 6.11
CA LEU A 151 -8.62 -6.23 4.70
C LEU A 151 -9.60 -7.38 4.43
N LEU A 152 -9.60 -8.39 5.28
CA LEU A 152 -10.52 -9.53 5.12
C LEU A 152 -11.99 -9.09 5.19
N LYS A 153 -12.31 -8.13 6.05
CA LYS A 153 -13.68 -7.59 6.21
C LYS A 153 -14.17 -6.81 5.00
N VAL A 154 -13.27 -6.25 4.20
CA VAL A 154 -13.59 -5.59 2.92
C VAL A 154 -13.52 -6.54 1.72
N GLY A 155 -13.28 -7.83 1.96
CA GLY A 155 -13.27 -8.87 0.93
C GLY A 155 -11.89 -9.17 0.34
N VAL A 156 -10.81 -8.71 0.97
CA VAL A 156 -9.43 -8.96 0.54
C VAL A 156 -8.72 -9.86 1.54
N ASP A 157 -8.52 -11.13 1.21
CA ASP A 157 -7.76 -12.05 2.05
C ASP A 157 -6.27 -12.04 1.68
N ALA A 158 -5.55 -11.02 2.18
CA ALA A 158 -4.11 -10.86 1.94
C ALA A 158 -3.23 -11.91 2.65
N ARG A 159 -3.80 -12.69 3.59
CA ARG A 159 -3.07 -13.78 4.28
C ARG A 159 -3.05 -15.07 3.45
N HIS A 160 -4.04 -15.25 2.58
CA HIS A 160 -4.09 -16.42 1.72
C HIS A 160 -2.98 -16.38 0.66
N SER A 161 -2.32 -17.52 0.43
CA SER A 161 -1.15 -17.59 -0.46
C SER A 161 -1.44 -17.11 -1.88
N SER A 162 -2.64 -17.40 -2.40
CA SER A 162 -3.06 -16.99 -3.75
C SER A 162 -3.26 -15.48 -3.91
N PHE A 163 -3.30 -14.69 -2.82
CA PHE A 163 -3.26 -13.23 -2.93
C PHE A 163 -2.01 -12.76 -3.67
N HIS A 164 -0.89 -13.45 -3.47
CA HIS A 164 0.38 -13.14 -4.13
C HIS A 164 0.52 -13.80 -5.50
N TYR A 165 -0.58 -14.02 -6.21
CA TYR A 165 -0.57 -14.53 -7.59
C TYR A 165 -1.58 -13.73 -8.40
N SER A 166 -1.28 -13.53 -9.68
CA SER A 166 -2.16 -12.81 -10.61
C SER A 166 -2.36 -13.68 -11.86
N PRO A 167 -3.60 -13.85 -12.35
CA PRO A 167 -3.85 -14.48 -13.64
C PRO A 167 -3.45 -13.56 -14.81
N ASP A 168 -3.38 -12.26 -14.55
CA ASP A 168 -3.08 -11.22 -15.52
C ASP A 168 -1.64 -10.73 -15.40
N SER A 169 -1.17 -10.05 -16.44
CA SER A 169 0.09 -9.29 -16.37
C SER A 169 0.04 -8.20 -15.31
N ILE A 170 1.22 -7.85 -14.81
CA ILE A 170 1.41 -6.86 -13.74
C ILE A 170 1.81 -5.54 -14.38
N LEU A 171 1.26 -4.44 -13.87
CA LEU A 171 1.73 -3.12 -14.22
C LEU A 171 2.77 -2.67 -13.19
N ALA A 172 4.00 -2.40 -13.65
CA ALA A 172 5.03 -1.79 -12.83
C ALA A 172 5.16 -0.30 -13.20
N PHE A 173 4.98 0.54 -12.19
CA PHE A 173 5.31 1.95 -12.24
C PHE A 173 6.66 2.16 -11.56
N TYR A 174 7.53 2.98 -12.16
CA TYR A 174 8.70 3.47 -11.47
C TYR A 174 9.05 4.90 -11.84
N TYR A 175 9.65 5.59 -10.85
CA TYR A 175 10.22 6.91 -11.00
C TYR A 175 11.70 6.84 -10.60
N ALA A 176 12.57 7.34 -11.45
CA ALA A 176 14.02 7.29 -11.31
C ALA A 176 14.61 8.70 -11.38
N TRP A 177 15.60 9.02 -10.53
CA TRP A 177 16.28 10.33 -10.49
C TRP A 177 17.78 10.21 -10.20
#